data_AF-A0A3A1XK95-F1
#
_entry.id   AF-A0A3A1XK95-F1
#
_cell.length_a   1.000
_cell.length_b   1.000
_cell.length_c   1.000
_cell.angle_alpha   90.00
_cell.angle_beta   90.00
_cell.angle_gamma   90.00
#
_symmetry.space_group_name_H-M   'P 1'
#
loop_
_entity.id
_entity.type
_entity.pdbx_description
1 polymer ?
#
loop_
_entity_poly.entity_id
_entity_poly.type
_entity_poly.pdbx_seq_one_letter_code
_entity_poly.pdbx_strand_id
1 'polypeptide(L)'
;MQILNIIFNPVIVSVVVLCALSLAKLNVLLAMIIACIAGGIAGHLPLFGDGNHTIMALLCDGFSTNSQTALAYILLGTFAEAITATGLAQIISKKISSIIGMKKYALLAVLTIIACMSQNIVPVHIAYIPILIPPILRVMNKMKL
;
A
#
# COMPACT_ATOMS: atom_id res chain seq x y z
N MET A 1 24.99 -2.04 27.61
CA MET A 1 24.00 -3.11 27.85
C MET A 1 22.59 -2.76 27.34
N GLN A 2 22.12 -1.51 27.34
CA GLN A 2 20.78 -1.17 26.79
C GLN A 2 20.69 -1.18 25.25
N ILE A 3 21.75 -0.79 24.54
CA ILE A 3 21.77 -0.72 23.05
C ILE A 3 21.64 -2.10 22.41
N LEU A 4 22.23 -3.14 23.02
CA LEU A 4 22.17 -4.50 22.49
C LEU A 4 20.75 -5.08 22.56
N ASN A 5 19.99 -4.77 23.63
CA ASN A 5 18.58 -5.15 23.75
C ASN A 5 17.67 -4.45 22.73
N ILE A 6 18.03 -3.25 22.30
CA ILE A 6 17.33 -2.54 21.23
C ILE A 6 17.60 -3.23 19.89
N ILE A 7 18.86 -3.59 19.60
CA ILE A 7 19.23 -4.26 18.35
C ILE A 7 18.58 -5.65 18.21
N PHE A 8 18.48 -6.41 19.30
CA PHE A 8 17.79 -7.71 19.32
C PHE A 8 16.28 -7.61 19.54
N ASN A 9 15.69 -6.42 19.42
CA ASN A 9 14.24 -6.29 19.51
C ASN A 9 13.58 -7.09 18.35
N PRO A 10 12.62 -7.99 18.66
CA PRO A 10 11.92 -8.78 17.65
C PRO A 10 11.34 -7.96 16.49
N VAL A 11 10.86 -6.75 16.77
CA VAL A 11 10.32 -5.82 15.78
C VAL A 11 11.42 -5.32 14.84
N ILE A 12 12.57 -4.93 15.39
CA ILE A 12 13.71 -4.43 14.60
C ILE A 12 14.28 -5.55 13.74
N VAL A 13 14.42 -6.76 14.29
CA VAL A 13 14.85 -7.95 13.53
C VAL A 13 13.90 -8.20 12.35
N SER A 14 12.58 -8.18 12.57
CA SER A 14 11.59 -8.35 11.51
C SER A 14 11.71 -7.31 10.40
N VAL A 15 11.80 -6.02 10.75
CA VAL A 15 11.90 -4.92 9.76
C VAL A 15 13.20 -5.01 8.96
N VAL A 16 14.34 -5.31 9.60
CA VAL A 16 15.62 -5.46 8.92
C VAL A 16 15.58 -6.63 7.92
N VAL A 17 15.00 -7.77 8.33
CA VAL A 17 14.79 -8.93 7.44
C VAL A 17 13.89 -8.57 6.27
N LEU A 18 12.76 -7.89 6.50
CA LEU A 18 11.88 -7.42 5.43
C LEU A 18 12.63 -6.54 4.44
N CYS A 19 13.38 -5.54 4.92
CA CYS A 19 14.12 -4.62 4.06
C CYS A 19 15.19 -5.36 3.24
N ALA A 20 15.96 -6.25 3.88
CA ALA A 20 16.98 -7.03 3.21
C ALA A 20 16.40 -7.92 2.10
N LEU A 21 15.31 -8.64 2.37
CA LEU A 21 14.64 -9.49 1.38
C LEU A 21 14.00 -8.68 0.26
N SER A 22 13.41 -7.52 0.58
CA SER A 22 12.81 -6.62 -0.42
C SER A 22 13.86 -6.04 -1.37
N LEU A 23 15.05 -5.71 -0.85
CA LEU A 23 16.20 -5.27 -1.66
C LEU A 23 16.78 -6.40 -2.51
N ALA A 24 16.69 -7.65 -2.05
CA ALA A 24 17.05 -8.84 -2.81
C ALA A 24 16.07 -9.19 -3.95
N LYS A 25 15.14 -8.27 -4.29
CA LYS A 25 14.11 -8.42 -5.33
C LYS A 25 13.13 -9.58 -5.09
N LEU A 26 12.95 -10.03 -3.85
CA LEU A 26 11.86 -10.94 -3.51
C LEU A 26 10.53 -10.20 -3.53
N ASN A 27 9.44 -10.92 -3.84
CA ASN A 27 8.09 -10.36 -3.76
C ASN A 27 7.81 -9.88 -2.32
N VAL A 28 7.33 -8.65 -2.19
CA VAL A 28 7.04 -7.99 -0.91
C VAL A 28 6.14 -8.87 -0.02
N LEU A 29 5.13 -9.54 -0.60
CA LEU A 29 4.25 -10.44 0.17
C LEU A 29 5.04 -11.60 0.81
N LEU A 30 5.94 -12.22 0.04
CA LEU A 30 6.76 -13.33 0.53
C LEU A 30 7.78 -12.84 1.58
N ALA A 31 8.40 -11.68 1.32
CA ALA A 31 9.32 -11.04 2.26
C ALA A 31 8.63 -10.74 3.60
N MET A 32 7.36 -10.33 3.57
CA MET A 32 6.60 -10.04 4.79
C MET A 32 6.28 -11.28 5.60
N ILE A 33 5.93 -12.40 4.96
CA ILE A 33 5.69 -13.67 5.66
C ILE A 33 6.98 -14.13 6.36
N ILE A 34 8.11 -14.10 5.65
CA ILE A 34 9.41 -14.53 6.20
C ILE A 34 9.84 -13.59 7.34
N ALA A 35 9.66 -12.28 7.19
CA ALA A 35 9.95 -11.30 8.24
C ALA A 35 9.10 -11.51 9.50
N CYS A 36 7.79 -11.77 9.36
CA CYS A 36 6.92 -12.09 10.48
C CYS A 36 7.36 -13.36 11.23
N ILE A 37 7.79 -14.40 10.49
CA ILE A 37 8.33 -15.62 11.11
C ILE A 37 9.64 -15.32 11.85
N ALA A 38 10.56 -14.59 11.23
CA ALA A 38 11.82 -14.20 11.86
C ALA A 38 11.62 -13.36 13.14
N GLY A 39 10.68 -12.40 13.10
CA GLY A 39 10.29 -11.61 14.26
C GLY A 39 9.62 -12.44 15.35
N GLY A 40 8.73 -13.37 14.98
CA GLY A 40 8.09 -14.28 15.94
C GLY A 40 9.09 -15.20 16.65
N ILE A 41 10.08 -15.73 15.91
CA ILE A 41 11.17 -16.53 16.48
C ILE A 41 12.03 -15.68 17.43
N ALA A 42 12.39 -14.46 17.04
CA ALA A 42 13.12 -13.54 17.91
C ALA A 42 12.32 -13.16 19.19
N GLY A 43 10.99 -13.14 19.09
CA GLY A 43 10.05 -12.95 20.20
C GLY A 43 9.82 -14.19 21.06
N HIS A 44 10.51 -15.30 20.79
CA HIS A 44 10.34 -16.59 21.48
C HIS A 44 8.93 -17.17 21.40
N LEU A 45 8.22 -16.87 20.31
CA LEU A 45 6.85 -17.35 20.08
C LEU A 45 6.88 -18.74 19.40
N PRO A 46 6.05 -19.70 19.84
CA PRO A 46 5.99 -21.02 19.20
C PRO A 46 5.51 -20.92 17.75
N LEU A 47 6.15 -21.70 16.84
CA LEU A 47 5.77 -21.76 15.42
C LEU A 47 4.41 -22.45 15.23
N PHE A 48 4.23 -23.61 15.86
CA PHE A 48 3.04 -24.45 15.82
C PHE A 48 2.70 -24.92 17.24
N GLY A 49 1.42 -24.97 17.60
CA GLY A 49 0.97 -25.37 18.94
C GLY A 49 -0.53 -25.14 19.13
N ASP A 50 -1.07 -25.69 20.21
CA ASP A 50 -2.51 -25.75 20.52
C ASP A 50 -3.06 -24.46 21.17
N GLY A 51 -2.30 -23.37 21.12
CA GLY A 51 -2.63 -22.09 21.76
C GLY A 51 -2.80 -20.95 20.76
N ASN A 52 -3.63 -19.95 21.11
CA ASN A 52 -3.91 -18.75 20.32
C ASN A 52 -2.71 -17.80 20.11
N HIS A 53 -1.55 -18.10 20.69
CA HIS A 53 -0.34 -17.27 20.62
C HIS A 53 0.78 -17.96 19.84
N THR A 54 0.47 -18.57 18.71
CA THR A 54 1.50 -19.07 17.77
C THR A 54 1.75 -18.06 16.66
N ILE A 55 2.94 -18.12 16.05
CA ILE A 55 3.29 -17.26 14.91
C ILE A 55 2.27 -17.43 13.78
N MET A 56 1.88 -18.68 13.48
CA MET A 56 0.92 -18.97 12.43
C MET A 56 -0.50 -18.52 12.78
N ALA A 57 -0.94 -18.69 14.04
CA ALA A 57 -2.25 -18.18 14.47
C ALA A 57 -2.32 -16.66 14.36
N LEU A 58 -1.31 -15.92 14.84
CA LEU A 58 -1.26 -14.46 14.74
C LEU A 58 -1.19 -13.96 13.28
N LEU A 59 -0.44 -14.67 12.43
CA LEU A 59 -0.38 -14.34 11.01
C LEU A 59 -1.75 -14.55 10.35
N CYS A 60 -2.38 -15.71 10.56
CA CYS A 60 -3.71 -16.01 10.04
C CYS A 60 -4.79 -15.04 10.57
N ASP A 61 -4.74 -14.70 11.86
CA ASP A 61 -5.68 -13.76 12.47
C ASP A 61 -5.53 -12.34 11.91
N GLY A 62 -4.28 -11.88 11.71
CA GLY A 62 -3.98 -10.62 11.05
C GLY A 62 -4.48 -10.57 9.60
N PHE A 63 -4.32 -11.66 8.84
CA PHE A 63 -4.87 -11.79 7.49
C PHE A 63 -6.41 -11.84 7.49
N SER A 64 -7.02 -12.58 8.41
CA SER A 64 -8.47 -12.72 8.54
C SER A 64 -9.13 -11.37 8.85
N THR A 65 -8.60 -10.66 9.86
CA THR A 65 -9.09 -9.34 10.30
C THR A 65 -9.03 -8.30 9.18
N ASN A 66 -8.02 -8.37 8.30
CA ASN A 66 -7.84 -7.42 7.20
C ASN A 66 -8.29 -7.97 5.84
N SER A 67 -8.92 -9.15 5.79
CA SER A 67 -9.25 -9.84 4.55
C SER A 67 -10.25 -9.06 3.67
N GLN A 68 -11.28 -8.47 4.28
CA GLN A 68 -12.26 -7.65 3.58
C GLN A 68 -11.59 -6.44 2.90
N THR A 69 -10.70 -5.76 3.63
CA THR A 69 -9.94 -4.63 3.11
C THR A 69 -8.99 -5.06 2.00
N ALA A 70 -8.30 -6.19 2.16
CA ALA A 70 -7.41 -6.74 1.13
C ALA A 70 -8.17 -7.09 -0.16
N LEU A 71 -9.33 -7.75 -0.05
CA LEU A 71 -10.20 -8.04 -1.20
C LEU A 71 -10.71 -6.76 -1.88
N ALA A 72 -11.07 -5.74 -1.10
CA ALA A 72 -11.45 -4.44 -1.66
C ALA A 72 -10.31 -3.79 -2.47
N TYR A 73 -9.05 -3.91 -2.02
CA TYR A 73 -7.89 -3.43 -2.78
C TYR A 73 -7.67 -4.21 -4.08
N ILE A 74 -7.87 -5.53 -4.06
CA ILE A 74 -7.79 -6.36 -5.27
C ILE A 74 -8.86 -5.93 -6.28
N LEU A 75 -10.12 -5.79 -5.84
CA LEU A 75 -11.24 -5.33 -6.68
C LEU A 75 -11.05 -3.90 -7.21
N LEU A 76 -10.45 -3.03 -6.41
CA LEU A 76 -10.14 -1.67 -6.83
C LEU A 76 -9.02 -1.66 -7.89
N GLY A 77 -8.05 -2.57 -7.77
CA GLY A 77 -7.03 -2.80 -8.80
C GLY A 77 -7.64 -3.30 -10.11
N THR A 78 -8.57 -4.26 -10.06
CA THR A 78 -9.28 -4.74 -11.26
C THR A 78 -10.18 -3.66 -11.85
N PHE A 79 -10.82 -2.82 -11.03
CA PHE A 79 -11.58 -1.66 -11.48
C PHE A 79 -10.71 -0.62 -12.19
N ALA A 80 -9.52 -0.33 -11.66
CA ALA A 80 -8.56 0.58 -12.29
C ALA A 80 -8.06 0.05 -13.65
N GLU A 81 -7.84 -1.25 -13.75
CA GLU A 81 -7.53 -1.93 -15.02
C GLU A 81 -8.70 -1.78 -16.00
N ALA A 82 -9.94 -2.07 -15.59
CA ALA A 82 -11.11 -1.98 -16.45
C ALA A 82 -11.37 -0.55 -16.97
N ILE A 83 -11.17 0.48 -16.14
CA ILE A 83 -11.25 1.89 -16.57
C ILE A 83 -10.19 2.22 -17.63
N THR A 84 -9.01 1.63 -17.50
CA THR A 84 -7.91 1.83 -18.45
C THR A 84 -8.20 1.10 -19.76
N ALA A 85 -8.73 -0.13 -19.68
CA ALA A 85 -9.10 -0.96 -20.83
C ALA A 85 -10.27 -0.37 -21.64
N THR A 86 -11.27 0.24 -20.98
CA THR A 86 -12.43 0.87 -21.64
C THR A 86 -12.13 2.22 -22.28
N GLY A 87 -10.95 2.79 -22.05
CA GLY A 87 -10.55 4.11 -22.55
C GLY A 87 -11.21 5.30 -21.85
N LEU A 88 -12.06 5.05 -20.84
CA LEU A 88 -12.63 6.07 -19.96
C LEU A 88 -11.54 6.93 -19.31
N ALA A 89 -10.42 6.30 -18.92
CA ALA A 89 -9.25 7.00 -18.39
C ALA A 89 -8.84 8.18 -19.27
N GLN A 90 -8.74 8.00 -20.60
CA GLN A 90 -8.30 9.07 -21.51
C GLN A 90 -9.31 10.21 -21.66
N ILE A 91 -10.61 9.90 -21.63
CA ILE A 91 -11.68 10.90 -21.71
C ILE A 91 -11.61 11.78 -20.46
N ILE A 92 -11.46 11.17 -19.29
CA ILE A 92 -11.30 11.86 -18.00
C ILE A 92 -10.04 12.74 -18.03
N SER A 93 -8.89 12.20 -18.49
CA SER A 93 -7.64 12.97 -18.63
C SER A 93 -7.85 14.26 -19.43
N LYS A 94 -8.54 14.15 -20.57
CA LYS A 94 -8.72 15.27 -21.50
C LYS A 94 -9.63 16.34 -20.90
N LYS A 95 -10.69 15.95 -20.21
CA LYS A 95 -11.63 16.86 -19.55
C LYS A 95 -10.98 17.59 -18.37
N ILE A 96 -10.20 16.87 -17.56
CA ILE A 96 -9.43 17.46 -16.45
C ILE A 96 -8.35 18.41 -16.97
N SER A 97 -7.62 18.04 -18.02
CA SER A 97 -6.60 18.92 -18.62
C SER A 97 -7.21 20.20 -19.19
N SER A 98 -8.47 20.14 -19.65
CA SER A 98 -9.19 21.31 -20.14
C SER A 98 -9.66 22.24 -19.00
N ILE A 99 -9.98 21.69 -17.82
CA ILE A 99 -10.45 22.46 -16.65
C ILE A 99 -9.28 23.10 -15.89
N ILE A 100 -8.20 22.35 -15.66
CA ILE A 100 -7.04 22.78 -14.87
C ILE A 100 -6.03 23.59 -15.71
N GLY A 101 -6.05 23.42 -17.04
CA GLY A 101 -5.05 24.01 -17.94
C GLY A 101 -3.66 23.39 -17.79
N MET A 102 -2.71 23.83 -18.62
CA MET A 102 -1.32 23.31 -18.62
C MET A 102 -0.43 23.93 -17.50
N LYS A 103 -0.96 24.18 -16.30
CA LYS A 103 -0.19 24.72 -15.16
C LYS A 103 0.18 23.65 -14.13
N LYS A 104 1.45 23.24 -14.09
CA LYS A 104 1.98 22.15 -13.24
C LYS A 104 1.67 22.29 -11.75
N TYR A 105 1.81 23.50 -11.21
CA TYR A 105 1.54 23.78 -9.79
C TYR A 105 0.05 23.78 -9.45
N ALA A 106 -0.82 24.14 -10.42
CA ALA A 106 -2.27 24.10 -10.21
C ALA A 106 -2.78 22.66 -10.11
N LEU A 107 -2.26 21.76 -10.96
CA LEU A 107 -2.59 20.33 -10.91
C LEU A 107 -2.16 19.70 -9.57
N LEU A 108 -0.94 19.98 -9.12
CA LEU A 108 -0.42 19.53 -7.83
C LEU A 108 -1.23 20.09 -6.65
N ALA A 109 -1.58 21.38 -6.67
CA ALA A 109 -2.38 22.00 -5.63
C ALA A 109 -3.77 21.34 -5.54
N VAL A 110 -4.43 21.14 -6.68
CA VAL A 110 -5.74 20.46 -6.74
C VAL A 110 -5.64 19.01 -6.25
N LEU A 111 -4.63 18.25 -6.69
CA LEU A 111 -4.41 16.89 -6.20
C LEU A 111 -4.20 16.85 -4.68
N THR A 112 -3.41 17.76 -4.14
CA THR A 112 -3.14 17.86 -2.70
C THR A 112 -4.40 18.22 -1.91
N ILE A 113 -5.18 19.20 -2.39
CA ILE A 113 -6.45 19.58 -1.74
C ILE A 113 -7.42 18.41 -1.73
N ILE A 114 -7.59 17.72 -2.87
CA ILE A 114 -8.48 16.55 -2.95
C ILE A 114 -7.96 15.41 -2.05
N ALA A 115 -6.65 15.19 -1.99
CA ALA A 115 -6.05 14.19 -1.09
C ALA A 115 -6.33 14.49 0.39
N CYS A 116 -6.17 15.76 0.82
CA CYS A 116 -6.51 16.18 2.18
C CYS A 116 -8.01 16.05 2.47
N MET A 117 -8.88 16.41 1.50
CA MET A 117 -10.34 16.27 1.66
C MET A 117 -10.79 14.79 1.69
N SER A 118 -10.12 13.92 0.93
CA SER A 118 -10.41 12.48 0.85
C SER A 118 -10.11 11.71 2.14
N GLN A 119 -9.35 12.30 3.06
CA GLN A 119 -9.14 11.77 4.40
C GLN A 119 -10.20 12.25 5.41
N ASN A 120 -10.94 13.34 5.12
CA ASN A 120 -11.76 14.05 6.12
C ASN A 120 -13.28 14.05 5.87
N ILE A 121 -13.77 14.10 4.62
CA ILE A 121 -15.21 14.27 4.33
C ILE A 121 -15.92 12.94 4.04
N VAL A 122 -15.25 12.03 3.34
CA VAL A 122 -15.69 10.65 3.12
C VAL A 122 -14.42 9.80 3.16
N PRO A 123 -14.36 8.66 3.87
CA PRO A 123 -13.17 7.81 3.97
C PRO A 123 -12.90 7.06 2.65
N VAL A 124 -12.62 7.80 1.57
CA VAL A 124 -12.34 7.29 0.21
C VAL A 124 -10.83 7.21 -0.05
N HIS A 125 -9.98 7.52 0.93
CA HIS A 125 -8.53 7.61 0.76
C HIS A 125 -7.91 6.31 0.17
N ILE A 126 -8.50 5.16 0.49
CA ILE A 126 -8.14 3.83 -0.04
C ILE A 126 -8.36 3.73 -1.55
N ALA A 127 -9.46 4.32 -2.05
CA ALA A 127 -9.87 4.26 -3.45
C ALA A 127 -9.36 5.41 -4.32
N TYR A 128 -8.94 6.50 -3.67
CA TYR A 128 -8.52 7.73 -4.36
C TYR A 128 -7.36 7.52 -5.33
N ILE A 129 -6.29 6.83 -4.91
CA ILE A 129 -5.07 6.69 -5.72
C ILE A 129 -5.34 5.87 -6.99
N PRO A 130 -5.93 4.66 -6.92
CA PRO A 130 -6.14 3.85 -8.13
C PRO A 130 -7.18 4.42 -9.07
N ILE A 131 -8.11 5.25 -8.58
CA ILE A 131 -9.15 5.85 -9.42
C ILE A 131 -8.62 7.12 -10.09
N LEU A 132 -7.90 7.98 -9.36
CA LEU A 132 -7.56 9.32 -9.85
C LEU A 132 -6.19 9.37 -10.56
N ILE A 133 -5.20 8.62 -10.08
CA ILE A 133 -3.84 8.71 -10.65
C ILE A 133 -3.75 8.14 -12.07
N PRO A 134 -4.31 6.96 -12.41
CA PRO A 134 -4.17 6.41 -13.76
C PRO A 134 -4.71 7.33 -14.88
N PRO A 135 -5.90 7.97 -14.74
CA PRO A 135 -6.36 8.95 -15.71
C PRO A 135 -5.46 10.18 -15.80
N ILE A 136 -4.91 10.68 -14.69
CA ILE A 136 -4.15 11.94 -14.69
C ILE A 136 -2.69 11.73 -15.11
N LEU A 137 -2.19 10.49 -15.08
CA LEU A 137 -0.82 10.13 -15.45
C LEU A 137 -0.42 10.65 -16.85
N ARG A 138 -1.34 10.58 -17.82
CA ARG A 138 -1.09 11.07 -19.19
C ARG A 138 -0.98 12.60 -19.25
N VAL A 139 -1.70 13.30 -18.37
CA VAL A 139 -1.64 14.76 -18.24
C VAL A 139 -0.35 15.16 -17.53
N MET A 140 0.01 14.49 -16.43
CA MET A 140 1.29 14.69 -15.73
C MET A 140 2.48 14.53 -16.68
N ASN A 141 2.48 13.47 -17.48
CA ASN A 141 3.53 13.23 -18.47
C ASN A 141 3.62 14.33 -19.54
N LYS A 142 2.48 14.86 -20.03
CA LYS A 142 2.46 16.02 -20.95
C LYS A 142 3.04 17.30 -20.30
N MET A 143 2.95 17.41 -18.98
CA MET A 143 3.42 18.56 -18.21
C MET A 143 4.85 18.37 -17.67
N LYS A 144 5.49 17.23 -17.96
CA LYS A 144 6.82 16.83 -17.45
C LYS A 144 6.90 16.88 -15.92
N LEU A 145 5.87 16.35 -15.26
CA LEU A 145 5.87 15.97 -13.85
C LEU A 145 6.28 14.50 -13.72
#